data_AF-A0A976LPI5-F1
#
_entry.id   AF-A0A976LPI5-F1
#
_cell.length_a   1.000
_cell.length_b   1.000
_cell.length_c   1.000
_cell.angle_alpha   90.00
_cell.angle_beta   90.00
_cell.angle_gamma   90.00
#
_symmetry.space_group_name_H-M   'P 1'
#
loop_
_entity.id
_entity.type
_entity.pdbx_description
1 polymer ?
#
loop_
_entity_poly.entity_id
_entity_poly.type
_entity_poly.pdbx_seq_one_letter_code
_entity_poly.pdbx_strand_id
1 'polypeptide(L)'
;MPEETFRTIIEATLKQLSRAGFKIVVAHGHGPSTRFFQKNASQWKEKFGLDTFTCWGSEYDRQGKGIQVDHAAMNETSLVMALRPELVQMERLPKDPNSWPVGVGGKDPRKFATAELGHEILKLQTERMAKILQQALAKLDK
;
A
#
# COMPACT_ATOMS: atom_id res chain seq x y z
N MET A 1 8.90 -9.93 11.62
CA MET A 1 7.88 -10.44 12.57
C MET A 1 7.39 -11.78 12.06
N PRO A 2 7.29 -12.82 12.90
CA PRO A 2 6.70 -14.11 12.51
C PRO A 2 5.26 -13.95 12.01
N GLU A 3 4.84 -14.77 11.04
CA GLU A 3 3.50 -14.68 10.45
C GLU A 3 2.39 -14.86 11.51
N GLU A 4 2.55 -15.81 12.44
CA GLU A 4 1.56 -16.06 13.49
C GLU A 4 1.37 -14.87 14.44
N THR A 5 2.46 -14.18 14.78
CA THR A 5 2.38 -12.94 15.57
C THR A 5 1.61 -11.87 14.80
N PHE A 6 1.89 -11.72 13.50
CA PHE A 6 1.16 -10.77 12.65
C PHE A 6 -0.33 -11.11 12.56
N ARG A 7 -0.65 -12.39 12.32
CA ARG A 7 -2.02 -12.91 12.28
C ARG A 7 -2.76 -12.57 13.57
N THR A 8 -2.14 -12.82 14.72
CA THR A 8 -2.74 -12.56 16.04
C THR A 8 -3.10 -11.08 16.19
N ILE A 9 -2.20 -10.17 15.77
CA ILE A 9 -2.44 -8.73 15.83
C ILE A 9 -3.60 -8.33 14.91
N ILE A 10 -3.61 -8.81 13.66
CA ILE A 10 -4.68 -8.50 12.70
C ILE A 10 -6.02 -9.04 13.20
N GLU A 11 -6.09 -10.29 13.65
CA GLU A 11 -7.34 -10.87 14.15
C GLU A 11 -7.88 -10.14 15.38
N ALA A 12 -7.02 -9.79 16.34
CA ALA A 12 -7.41 -9.01 17.49
C ALA A 12 -7.97 -7.64 17.07
N THR A 13 -7.32 -6.98 16.12
CA THR A 13 -7.72 -5.66 15.59
C THR A 13 -9.08 -5.74 14.87
N LEU A 14 -9.24 -6.68 13.93
CA LEU A 14 -10.47 -6.87 13.18
C LEU A 14 -11.65 -7.26 14.09
N LYS A 15 -11.41 -8.08 15.12
CA LYS A 15 -12.42 -8.41 16.13
C LYS A 15 -12.92 -7.16 16.86
N GLN A 16 -12.02 -6.25 17.25
CA GLN A 16 -12.42 -5.01 17.93
C GLN A 16 -13.15 -4.06 16.98
N LEU A 17 -12.72 -3.94 15.73
CA LEU A 17 -13.40 -3.11 14.72
C LEU A 17 -14.82 -3.64 14.44
N SER A 18 -14.98 -4.95 14.27
CA SER A 18 -16.29 -5.58 14.10
C SER A 18 -17.20 -5.33 15.32
N ARG A 19 -16.67 -5.49 16.55
CA ARG A 19 -17.41 -5.20 17.79
C ARG A 19 -17.84 -3.74 17.89
N ALA A 20 -17.02 -2.80 17.40
CA ALA A 20 -17.35 -1.37 17.38
C ALA A 20 -18.36 -0.99 16.28
N GLY A 21 -18.76 -1.94 15.41
CA GLY A 21 -19.77 -1.74 14.39
C GLY A 21 -19.23 -1.40 13.00
N PHE A 22 -17.90 -1.35 12.80
CA PHE A 22 -17.32 -1.16 11.48
C PHE A 22 -17.71 -2.32 10.55
N LYS A 23 -17.95 -2.00 9.27
CA LYS A 23 -18.32 -2.99 8.24
C LYS A 23 -17.28 -3.13 7.14
N ILE A 24 -16.50 -2.07 6.88
CA ILE A 24 -15.47 -2.01 5.86
C ILE A 24 -14.13 -1.68 6.52
N VAL A 25 -13.08 -2.41 6.15
CA VAL A 25 -11.70 -2.16 6.59
C VAL A 25 -10.77 -2.13 5.39
N VAL A 26 -10.01 -1.05 5.24
CA VAL A 26 -8.89 -0.99 4.30
C VAL A 26 -7.60 -1.16 5.09
N ALA A 27 -6.78 -2.13 4.72
CA ALA A 27 -5.45 -2.29 5.32
C ALA A 27 -4.40 -2.36 4.22
N HIS A 28 -3.32 -1.61 4.38
CA HIS A 28 -2.22 -1.53 3.43
C HIS A 28 -0.91 -1.37 4.17
N GLY A 29 0.17 -1.88 3.59
CA GLY A 29 1.51 -1.70 4.12
C GLY A 29 2.55 -2.40 3.26
N HIS A 30 3.63 -2.88 3.90
CA HIS A 30 4.70 -3.58 3.21
C HIS A 30 4.18 -4.84 2.49
N GLY A 31 4.79 -5.16 1.33
CA GLY A 31 4.24 -6.15 0.40
C GLY A 31 3.81 -7.49 0.99
N PRO A 32 4.63 -8.18 1.82
CA PRO A 32 4.24 -9.40 2.52
C PRO A 32 2.99 -9.24 3.40
N SER A 33 2.89 -8.14 4.14
CA SER A 33 1.73 -7.83 5.00
C SER A 33 0.47 -7.58 4.17
N THR A 34 0.58 -6.82 3.09
CA THR A 34 -0.54 -6.56 2.16
C THR A 34 -1.04 -7.84 1.50
N ARG A 35 -0.12 -8.71 1.04
CA ARG A 35 -0.46 -10.02 0.48
C ARG A 35 -1.12 -10.92 1.49
N PHE A 36 -0.60 -10.97 2.72
CA PHE A 36 -1.21 -11.74 3.80
C PHE A 36 -2.64 -11.27 4.06
N PHE A 37 -2.87 -9.96 4.21
CA PHE A 37 -4.19 -9.42 4.48
C PHE A 37 -5.17 -9.74 3.34
N GLN A 38 -4.75 -9.53 2.08
CA GLN A 38 -5.56 -9.82 0.89
C GLN A 38 -5.89 -11.31 0.74
N LYS A 39 -4.92 -12.20 0.97
CA LYS A 39 -5.13 -13.67 0.86
C LYS A 39 -6.18 -14.19 1.84
N ASN A 40 -6.30 -13.57 3.01
CA ASN A 40 -7.23 -14.00 4.07
C ASN A 40 -8.56 -13.21 4.04
N ALA A 41 -8.85 -12.41 3.00
CA ALA A 41 -10.05 -11.56 2.93
C ALA A 41 -11.37 -12.33 3.14
N SER A 42 -11.52 -13.51 2.52
CA SER A 42 -12.71 -14.35 2.71
C SER A 42 -12.85 -14.83 4.16
N GLN A 43 -11.74 -15.21 4.80
CA GLN A 43 -11.73 -15.61 6.21
C GLN A 43 -12.10 -14.43 7.12
N TRP A 44 -11.63 -13.22 6.82
CA TRP A 44 -12.00 -12.02 7.58
C TRP A 44 -13.50 -11.72 7.47
N LYS A 45 -14.08 -11.90 6.28
CA LYS A 45 -15.51 -11.75 6.06
C LYS A 45 -16.32 -12.79 6.83
N GLU A 46 -15.93 -14.06 6.75
CA GLU A 46 -16.59 -15.16 7.45
C GLU A 46 -16.53 -15.00 8.98
N LYS A 47 -15.34 -14.70 9.51
CA LYS A 47 -15.10 -14.66 10.96
C LYS A 47 -15.61 -13.38 11.63
N PHE A 48 -15.56 -12.24 10.94
CA PHE A 48 -15.82 -10.92 11.54
C PHE A 48 -16.91 -10.11 10.83
N GLY A 49 -17.46 -10.59 9.71
CA GLY A 49 -18.46 -9.87 8.92
C GLY A 49 -17.90 -8.65 8.17
N LEU A 50 -16.58 -8.49 8.11
CA LEU A 50 -15.92 -7.30 7.54
C LEU A 50 -15.64 -7.48 6.05
N ASP A 51 -16.06 -6.50 5.25
CA ASP A 51 -15.57 -6.35 3.88
C ASP A 51 -14.18 -5.70 3.92
N THR A 52 -13.20 -6.37 3.32
CA THR A 52 -11.79 -5.96 3.44
C THR A 52 -11.19 -5.60 2.09
N PHE A 53 -10.37 -4.55 2.07
CA PHE A 53 -9.70 -4.03 0.87
C PHE A 53 -8.24 -3.71 1.15
N THR A 54 -7.44 -3.62 0.09
CA THR A 54 -6.07 -3.09 0.10
C THR A 54 -5.91 -2.06 -1.01
N CYS A 55 -4.82 -1.29 -1.00
CA CYS A 55 -4.53 -0.34 -2.07
C CYS A 55 -3.90 -1.01 -3.32
N TRP A 56 -3.85 -2.34 -3.37
CA TRP A 56 -3.38 -3.14 -4.51
C TRP A 56 -4.54 -3.81 -5.28
N GLY A 57 -4.20 -4.50 -6.37
CA GLY A 57 -5.13 -5.26 -7.20
C GLY A 57 -5.57 -4.51 -8.45
N SER A 58 -4.80 -3.49 -8.87
CA SER A 58 -5.09 -2.71 -10.08
C SER A 58 -4.04 -2.92 -11.17
N GLU A 59 -4.39 -2.59 -12.41
CA GLU A 59 -3.43 -2.59 -13.53
C GLU A 59 -2.28 -1.59 -13.31
N TYR A 60 -2.54 -0.50 -12.57
CA TYR A 60 -1.55 0.54 -12.25
C TYR A 60 -0.40 0.01 -11.41
N ASP A 61 -0.62 -1.06 -10.63
CA ASP A 61 0.42 -1.65 -9.80
C ASP A 61 1.57 -2.15 -10.68
N ARG A 62 1.26 -2.83 -11.79
CA ARG A 62 2.25 -3.31 -12.77
C ARG A 62 2.90 -2.19 -13.57
N GLN A 63 2.23 -1.04 -13.68
CA GLN A 63 2.75 0.15 -14.36
C GLN A 63 3.70 0.97 -13.46
N GLY A 64 3.89 0.58 -12.20
CA GLY A 64 4.66 1.35 -11.21
C GLY A 64 3.90 2.57 -10.68
N LYS A 65 2.58 2.62 -10.87
CA LYS A 65 1.69 3.70 -10.44
C LYS A 65 0.77 3.30 -9.29
N GLY A 66 1.08 2.20 -8.59
CA GLY A 66 0.40 1.78 -7.36
C GLY A 66 0.99 2.41 -6.09
N ILE A 67 0.50 2.01 -4.91
CA ILE A 67 1.07 2.42 -3.62
C ILE A 67 2.05 1.34 -3.12
N GLN A 68 3.32 1.69 -2.95
CA GLN A 68 4.38 0.79 -2.45
C GLN A 68 4.53 -0.47 -3.31
N VAL A 69 4.67 -0.31 -4.63
CA VAL A 69 4.74 -1.45 -5.58
C VAL A 69 6.16 -1.84 -5.96
N ASP A 70 7.17 -1.16 -5.42
CA ASP A 70 8.59 -1.50 -5.51
C ASP A 70 9.25 -1.39 -4.13
N HIS A 71 10.58 -1.51 -4.05
CA HIS A 71 11.32 -1.45 -2.79
C HIS A 71 12.42 -0.41 -2.82
N ALA A 72 12.22 0.69 -2.09
CA ALA A 72 13.12 1.85 -2.03
C ALA A 72 13.52 2.41 -3.41
N ALA A 73 12.70 2.16 -4.42
CA ALA A 73 12.99 2.46 -5.81
C ALA A 73 12.12 3.63 -6.28
N MET A 74 11.92 3.78 -7.60
CA MET A 74 11.16 4.87 -8.20
C MET A 74 9.83 5.17 -7.49
N ASN A 75 8.96 4.17 -7.31
CA ASN A 75 7.60 4.36 -6.80
C ASN A 75 7.61 4.81 -5.34
N GLU A 76 8.23 4.04 -4.43
CA GLU A 76 8.28 4.40 -3.01
C GLU A 76 8.99 5.73 -2.79
N THR A 77 10.09 5.99 -3.51
CA THR A 77 10.81 7.27 -3.40
C THR A 77 9.96 8.44 -3.89
N SER A 78 9.28 8.31 -5.03
CA SER A 78 8.40 9.36 -5.55
C SER A 78 7.27 9.69 -4.57
N LEU A 79 6.66 8.68 -3.96
CA LEU A 79 5.61 8.85 -2.94
C LEU A 79 6.12 9.61 -1.72
N VAL A 80 7.32 9.29 -1.22
CA VAL A 80 7.92 10.02 -0.09
C VAL A 80 8.31 11.43 -0.51
N MET A 81 8.86 11.64 -1.71
CA MET A 81 9.18 12.98 -2.22
C MET A 81 7.95 13.89 -2.28
N ALA A 82 6.79 13.35 -2.65
CA ALA A 82 5.54 14.10 -2.70
C ALA A 82 4.95 14.43 -1.31
N LEU A 83 5.15 13.56 -0.31
CA LEU A 83 4.54 13.71 1.01
C LEU A 83 5.46 14.37 2.04
N ARG A 84 6.73 13.99 2.04
CA ARG A 84 7.77 14.30 3.04
C ARG A 84 9.15 14.38 2.37
N PRO A 85 9.37 15.33 1.44
CA PRO A 85 10.59 15.42 0.64
C PRO A 85 11.86 15.49 1.48
N GLU A 86 11.80 16.07 2.68
CA GLU A 86 12.93 16.18 3.60
C GLU A 86 13.44 14.84 4.14
N LEU A 87 12.67 13.75 3.98
CA LEU A 87 13.09 12.40 4.35
C LEU A 87 13.84 11.67 3.23
N VAL A 88 13.88 12.23 2.01
CA VAL A 88 14.55 11.64 0.86
C VAL A 88 15.95 12.25 0.71
N GLN A 89 16.96 11.46 1.04
CA GLN A 89 18.37 11.87 0.99
C GLN A 89 19.09 11.17 -0.16
N MET A 90 18.78 11.57 -1.39
CA MET A 90 19.29 10.96 -2.63
C MET A 90 20.83 11.03 -2.70
N GLU A 91 21.43 12.05 -2.09
CA GLU A 91 22.87 12.27 -1.98
C GLU A 91 23.61 11.17 -1.20
N ARG A 92 22.89 10.34 -0.43
CA ARG A 92 23.45 9.17 0.27
C ARG A 92 23.58 7.94 -0.63
N LEU A 93 22.99 7.95 -1.83
CA LEU A 93 23.14 6.85 -2.78
C LEU A 93 24.48 6.94 -3.53
N PRO A 94 24.98 5.81 -4.09
CA PRO A 94 26.17 5.83 -4.93
C PRO A 94 26.02 6.86 -6.05
N LYS A 95 27.05 7.71 -6.23
CA LYS A 95 27.08 8.71 -7.30
C LYS A 95 27.32 8.11 -8.68
N ASP A 96 28.04 6.99 -8.73
CA ASP A 96 28.26 6.25 -9.97
C ASP A 96 26.95 5.60 -10.44
N PRO A 97 26.42 5.98 -11.64
CA PRO A 97 25.20 5.41 -12.17
C PRO A 97 25.32 3.90 -12.48
N ASN A 98 26.53 3.36 -12.61
CA ASN A 98 26.77 1.93 -12.80
C ASN A 98 26.79 1.15 -11.48
N SER A 99 26.92 1.85 -10.35
CA SER A 99 26.80 1.24 -9.03
C SER A 99 25.32 1.21 -8.63
N TRP A 100 24.75 0.00 -8.52
CA TRP A 100 23.38 -0.17 -8.09
C TRP A 100 23.25 0.06 -6.57
N PRO A 101 22.28 0.87 -6.10
CA PRO A 101 22.09 1.08 -4.68
C PRO A 101 21.71 -0.20 -3.92
N VAL A 102 22.29 -0.40 -2.74
CA VAL A 102 22.00 -1.56 -1.89
C VAL A 102 20.54 -1.50 -1.39
N GLY A 103 19.85 -2.64 -1.44
CA GLY A 103 18.48 -2.76 -0.94
C GLY A 103 17.41 -2.13 -1.83
N VAL A 104 17.75 -1.66 -3.02
CA VAL A 104 16.78 -1.10 -3.98
C VAL A 104 16.33 -2.19 -4.96
N GLY A 105 15.02 -2.39 -5.06
CA GLY A 105 14.38 -3.33 -5.98
C GLY A 105 13.29 -2.67 -6.80
N GLY A 106 13.57 -2.36 -8.06
CA GLY A 106 12.66 -1.64 -8.96
C GLY A 106 13.42 -0.79 -9.96
N LYS A 107 12.82 0.32 -10.41
CA LYS A 107 13.48 1.29 -11.28
C LYS A 107 14.37 2.23 -10.44
N ASP A 108 15.56 2.55 -10.94
CA ASP A 108 16.55 3.38 -10.23
C ASP A 108 15.94 4.72 -9.75
N PRO A 109 15.84 4.95 -8.44
CA PRO A 109 15.22 6.16 -7.91
C PRO A 109 15.99 7.43 -8.30
N ARG A 110 17.31 7.35 -8.51
CA ARG A 110 18.14 8.49 -8.94
C ARG A 110 17.74 9.04 -10.32
N LYS A 111 17.13 8.19 -11.15
CA LYS A 111 16.78 8.51 -12.54
C LYS A 111 15.29 8.75 -12.74
N PHE A 112 14.46 8.02 -12.00
CA PHE A 112 13.04 7.93 -12.30
C PHE A 112 12.14 8.47 -11.18
N ALA A 113 12.64 8.66 -9.95
CA ALA A 113 11.81 9.17 -8.87
C ALA A 113 11.67 10.69 -8.94
N THR A 114 10.43 11.19 -8.85
CA THR A 114 10.14 12.62 -8.77
C THR A 114 8.96 12.90 -7.84
N ALA A 115 8.88 14.10 -7.29
CA ALA A 115 7.72 14.51 -6.48
C ALA A 115 6.45 14.57 -7.34
N GLU A 116 6.56 15.01 -8.59
CA GLU A 116 5.45 15.11 -9.55
C GLU A 116 4.83 13.74 -9.82
N LEU A 117 5.67 12.72 -10.04
CA LEU A 117 5.19 11.34 -10.20
C LEU A 117 4.50 10.85 -8.91
N GLY A 118 5.05 11.18 -7.74
CA GLY A 118 4.42 10.88 -6.46
C GLY A 118 3.04 11.49 -6.32
N HIS A 119 2.88 12.77 -6.65
CA HIS A 119 1.57 13.45 -6.65
C HIS A 119 0.58 12.83 -7.65
N GLU A 120 1.03 12.48 -8.86
CA GLU A 120 0.20 11.79 -9.85
C GLU A 120 -0.33 10.47 -9.29
N ILE A 121 0.54 9.66 -8.70
CA ILE A 121 0.19 8.38 -8.11
C ILE A 121 -0.78 8.56 -6.94
N LEU A 122 -0.49 9.49 -6.01
CA LEU A 122 -1.35 9.74 -4.86
C LEU A 122 -2.76 10.15 -5.29
N LYS A 123 -2.88 11.04 -6.28
CA LYS A 123 -4.17 11.45 -6.84
C LYS A 123 -4.92 10.26 -7.43
N LEU A 124 -4.28 9.54 -8.35
CA LEU A 124 -4.86 8.38 -9.03
C LEU A 124 -5.35 7.32 -8.04
N GLN A 125 -4.53 6.98 -7.06
CA GLN A 125 -4.80 5.91 -6.10
C GLN A 125 -5.88 6.31 -5.08
N THR A 126 -5.89 7.59 -4.68
CA THR A 126 -6.94 8.14 -3.81
C THR A 126 -8.30 8.13 -4.51
N GLU A 127 -8.36 8.62 -5.75
CA GLU A 127 -9.60 8.61 -6.54
C GLU A 127 -10.11 7.18 -6.76
N ARG A 128 -9.21 6.23 -7.05
CA ARG A 128 -9.57 4.82 -7.21
C ARG A 128 -10.14 4.24 -5.92
N MET A 129 -9.46 4.42 -4.80
CA MET A 129 -9.91 3.85 -3.52
C MET A 129 -11.22 4.50 -3.06
N ALA A 130 -11.38 5.80 -3.24
CA ALA A 130 -12.63 6.50 -2.95
C ALA A 130 -13.81 5.88 -3.72
N LYS A 131 -13.64 5.61 -5.02
CA LYS A 131 -14.66 4.95 -5.85
C LYS A 131 -15.00 3.53 -5.35
N ILE A 132 -14.00 2.74 -4.98
CA ILE A 132 -14.20 1.39 -4.42
C ILE A 132 -15.02 1.46 -3.13
N LEU A 133 -14.67 2.39 -2.23
CA LEU A 133 -15.36 2.56 -0.96
C LEU A 133 -16.79 3.06 -1.14
N GLN A 134 -17.04 4.00 -2.04
CA GLN A 134 -18.39 4.44 -2.39
C GLN A 134 -19.27 3.28 -2.87
N GLN A 135 -18.73 2.40 -3.72
CA GLN A 135 -19.44 1.21 -4.19
C GLN A 135 -19.67 0.19 -3.08
N ALA A 136 -18.73 0.04 -2.15
CA ALA A 136 -18.88 -0.85 -1.00
C ALA A 136 -19.96 -0.33 -0.04
N LEU A 137 -19.96 0.97 0.27
CA LEU A 137 -20.96 1.62 1.11
C LEU A 137 -22.37 1.49 0.52
N ALA A 138 -22.55 1.74 -0.78
CA ALA A 138 -23.85 1.62 -1.44
C ALA A 138 -24.46 0.20 -1.43
N LYS A 139 -23.66 -0.84 -1.09
CA LYS A 139 -24.15 -2.21 -0.91
C LYS A 139 -24.59 -2.49 0.53
N LEU A 140 -24.16 -1.69 1.50
CA LEU A 140 -24.55 -1.80 2.91
C LEU A 140 -25.90 -1.13 3.20
N ASP A 141 -26.26 -0.12 2.41
CA ASP A 141 -27.53 0.62 2.52
C ASP A 141 -28.72 -0.13 1.88
N LYS A 142 -28.53 -1.40 1.48
CA LYS A 142 -29.54 -2.28 0.89
C LYS A 142 -29.81 -3.46 1.82
#